data_AF-W6A660-F1
#
_entry.id   AF-W6A660-F1
#
_cell.length_a   1.000
_cell.length_b   1.000
_cell.length_c   1.000
_cell.angle_alpha   90.00
_cell.angle_beta   90.00
_cell.angle_gamma   90.00
#
_symmetry.space_group_name_H-M   'P 1'
#
loop_
_entity.id
_entity.type
_entity.pdbx_description
1 polymer ?
#
loop_
_entity_poly.entity_id
_entity_poly.type
_entity_poly.pdbx_seq_one_letter_code
_entity_poly.pdbx_strand_id
1 'polypeptide(L)'
;MKRFINMMTAFTVTVTTVSTATMVVSCKGDYMVKLYKLFPGNNNSWVPSSHDNFLIIEVDKRDIKKYTLHGSETATPYVTRITFYMKDGTINNTNNKWWSGPKSEYEKYFIKELRFGPDVEQE
;
A
#
# COMPACT_ATOMS: atom_id res chain seq x y z
N MET A 1 56.94 26.92 42.47
CA MET A 1 55.86 27.31 41.54
C MET A 1 54.97 26.09 41.29
N LYS A 2 53.65 26.30 41.24
CA LYS A 2 52.61 25.27 41.20
C LYS A 2 52.28 24.85 39.76
N ARG A 3 52.18 23.53 39.53
CA ARG A 3 51.31 22.81 38.55
C ARG A 3 51.70 22.97 37.05
N PHE A 4 51.37 22.10 36.10
CA PHE A 4 50.28 21.11 35.95
C PHE A 4 50.76 19.93 35.08
N ILE A 5 50.35 18.70 35.42
CA ILE A 5 50.44 17.54 34.51
C ILE A 5 49.12 17.47 33.76
N ASN A 6 49.15 17.62 32.43
CA ASN A 6 47.98 17.41 31.58
C ASN A 6 47.70 15.92 31.48
N MET A 7 46.62 15.48 32.12
CA MET A 7 46.11 14.12 32.03
C MET A 7 45.03 14.12 30.93
N MET A 8 45.37 13.64 29.73
CA MET A 8 44.37 13.36 28.70
C MET A 8 43.82 11.97 28.92
N THR A 9 42.58 11.87 29.40
CA THR A 9 41.83 10.62 29.46
C THR A 9 41.10 10.45 28.13
N ALA A 10 41.54 9.49 27.30
CA ALA A 10 40.79 9.08 26.12
C ALA A 10 39.69 8.10 26.54
N PHE A 11 38.43 8.48 26.29
CA PHE A 11 37.26 7.65 26.56
C PHE A 11 36.87 6.95 25.25
N THR A 12 37.18 5.66 25.12
CA THR A 12 36.85 4.88 23.92
C THR A 12 35.42 4.36 24.05
N VAL A 13 34.51 4.87 23.23
CA VAL A 13 33.12 4.37 23.15
C VAL A 13 33.06 3.27 22.11
N THR A 14 32.91 2.03 22.56
CA THR A 14 32.71 0.87 21.68
C THR A 14 31.24 0.83 21.28
N VAL A 15 30.90 1.25 20.06
CA VAL A 15 29.55 1.13 19.52
C VAL A 15 29.38 -0.31 19.03
N THR A 16 28.70 -1.15 19.81
CA THR A 16 28.25 -2.47 19.37
C THR A 16 27.07 -2.29 18.42
N THR A 17 27.33 -2.30 17.11
CA THR A 17 26.27 -2.39 16.11
C THR A 17 25.67 -3.80 16.18
N VAL A 18 24.53 -3.94 16.86
CA VAL A 18 23.74 -5.17 16.79
C VAL A 18 23.08 -5.19 15.41
N SER A 19 23.70 -5.89 14.46
CA SER A 19 23.05 -6.18 13.18
C SER A 19 22.00 -7.25 13.45
N THR A 20 20.77 -6.83 13.75
CA THR A 20 19.61 -7.71 13.64
C THR A 20 19.44 -8.03 12.16
N ALA A 21 20.05 -9.11 11.70
CA ALA A 21 19.65 -9.75 10.46
C ALA A 21 18.21 -10.22 10.67
N THR A 22 17.24 -9.41 10.23
CA THR A 22 15.85 -9.84 10.12
C THR A 22 15.84 -10.98 9.12
N MET A 23 15.75 -12.21 9.61
CA MET A 23 15.50 -13.37 8.78
C MET A 23 14.13 -13.17 8.14
N VAL A 24 14.10 -12.67 6.91
CA VAL A 24 12.87 -12.58 6.13
C VAL A 24 12.55 -13.99 5.68
N VAL A 25 11.79 -14.71 6.51
CA VAL A 25 11.19 -15.99 6.13
C VAL A 25 10.18 -15.66 5.03
N SER A 26 10.62 -15.82 3.77
CA SER A 26 9.77 -15.73 2.59
C SER A 26 8.83 -16.93 2.55
N CYS A 27 7.82 -16.95 3.42
CA CYS A 27 6.57 -17.63 3.15
C CYS A 27 5.91 -16.89 1.99
N LYS A 28 6.21 -17.28 0.74
CA LYS A 28 5.44 -16.88 -0.45
C LYS A 28 4.04 -17.50 -0.35
N GLY A 29 3.26 -17.06 0.64
CA GLY A 29 1.82 -17.26 0.67
C GLY A 29 1.17 -16.35 -0.37
N ASP A 30 -0.09 -16.64 -0.68
CA ASP A 30 -0.96 -15.94 -1.65
C ASP A 30 -1.29 -14.48 -1.23
N TYR A 31 -0.26 -13.69 -0.93
CA TYR A 31 -0.37 -12.28 -0.54
C TYR A 31 -0.24 -11.33 -1.72
N MET A 32 0.31 -11.80 -2.85
CA MET A 32 0.30 -11.07 -4.11
C MET A 32 -1.13 -10.98 -4.63
N VAL A 33 -1.60 -9.76 -4.86
CA VAL A 33 -2.92 -9.49 -5.42
C VAL A 33 -2.78 -8.66 -6.70
N LYS A 34 -3.63 -8.95 -7.67
CA LYS A 34 -3.83 -8.12 -8.86
C LYS A 34 -5.22 -7.50 -8.79
N LEU A 35 -5.30 -6.18 -8.75
CA LEU A 35 -6.56 -5.44 -8.74
C LEU A 35 -6.81 -4.83 -10.12
N TYR A 36 -8.03 -4.98 -10.63
CA TYR A 36 -8.39 -4.60 -11.99
C TYR A 36 -9.54 -3.59 -12.02
N LYS A 37 -9.64 -2.86 -13.14
CA LYS A 37 -10.79 -2.02 -13.48
C LYS A 37 -12.08 -2.84 -13.49
N LEU A 38 -13.15 -2.27 -12.95
CA LEU A 38 -14.49 -2.82 -13.01
C LEU A 38 -15.21 -2.49 -14.32
N PHE A 39 -15.98 -3.45 -14.81
CA PHE A 39 -16.89 -3.33 -15.95
C PHE A 39 -18.31 -3.70 -15.53
N PRO A 40 -19.34 -3.11 -16.16
CA PRO A 40 -20.71 -3.56 -15.96
C PRO A 40 -20.85 -4.99 -16.46
N GLY A 41 -21.26 -5.88 -15.56
CA GLY A 41 -21.63 -7.25 -15.85
C GLY A 41 -23.14 -7.41 -16.03
N ASN A 42 -23.60 -8.65 -16.06
CA ASN A 42 -25.03 -8.96 -16.12
C ASN A 42 -25.71 -8.64 -14.78
N ASN A 43 -27.02 -8.43 -14.80
CA ASN A 43 -27.85 -8.23 -13.60
C ASN A 43 -27.39 -7.08 -12.68
N ASN A 44 -26.99 -5.93 -13.25
CA ASN A 44 -26.50 -4.76 -12.49
C ASN A 44 -25.27 -5.05 -11.60
N SER A 45 -24.51 -6.10 -11.89
CA SER A 45 -23.24 -6.38 -11.20
C SER A 45 -22.09 -5.59 -11.83
N TRP A 46 -21.06 -5.33 -11.04
CA TRP A 46 -19.78 -4.82 -11.52
C TRP A 46 -18.71 -5.86 -11.28
N VAL A 47 -17.98 -6.22 -12.34
CA VAL A 47 -17.01 -7.32 -12.31
C VAL A 47 -15.62 -6.83 -12.67
N PRO A 48 -14.56 -7.32 -12.00
CA PRO A 48 -13.19 -6.98 -12.36
C PRO A 48 -12.84 -7.57 -13.72
N SER A 49 -12.09 -6.81 -14.51
CA SER A 49 -11.52 -7.33 -15.75
C SER A 49 -10.51 -8.45 -15.49
N SER A 50 -10.39 -9.36 -16.44
CA SER A 50 -9.35 -10.39 -16.47
C SER A 50 -8.14 -10.02 -17.34
N HIS A 51 -8.15 -8.85 -18.00
CA HIS A 51 -7.08 -8.44 -18.92
C HIS A 51 -6.10 -7.48 -18.25
N ASP A 52 -4.79 -7.74 -18.42
CA ASP A 52 -3.72 -6.94 -17.81
C ASP A 52 -3.68 -5.47 -18.30
N ASN A 53 -4.25 -5.16 -19.47
CA ASN A 53 -4.42 -3.77 -19.93
C ASN A 53 -5.33 -2.94 -19.00
N PHE A 54 -6.09 -3.59 -18.12
CA PHE A 54 -6.97 -2.98 -17.14
C PHE A 54 -6.49 -3.18 -15.70
N LEU A 55 -5.23 -3.60 -15.51
CA LEU A 55 -4.60 -3.71 -14.21
C LEU A 55 -4.49 -2.32 -13.57
N ILE A 56 -4.94 -2.22 -12.32
CA ILE A 56 -4.78 -1.04 -11.47
C ILE A 56 -3.43 -1.14 -10.76
N ILE A 57 -3.20 -2.27 -10.09
CA ILE A 57 -1.99 -2.55 -9.32
C ILE A 57 -1.78 -4.06 -9.17
N GLU A 58 -0.52 -4.48 -9.17
CA GLU A 58 -0.06 -5.79 -8.71
C GLU A 58 0.89 -5.56 -7.52
N VAL A 59 0.56 -6.12 -6.36
CA VAL A 59 1.26 -5.77 -5.10
C VAL A 59 1.08 -6.87 -4.04
N ASP A 60 2.04 -6.98 -3.11
CA ASP A 60 1.82 -7.72 -1.87
C ASP A 60 0.86 -6.91 -1.00
N LYS A 61 -0.32 -7.45 -0.70
CA LYS A 61 -1.34 -6.72 0.07
C LYS A 61 -0.90 -6.32 1.48
N ARG A 62 0.15 -6.96 2.03
CA ARG A 62 0.72 -6.62 3.36
C ARG A 62 1.53 -5.33 3.32
N ASP A 63 2.01 -4.95 2.14
CA ASP A 63 2.77 -3.72 1.93
C ASP A 63 1.84 -2.51 1.79
N ILE A 64 0.54 -2.72 1.58
CA ILE A 64 -0.46 -1.65 1.55
C ILE A 64 -0.73 -1.19 2.97
N LYS A 65 -0.40 0.08 3.25
CA LYS A 65 -0.70 0.74 4.51
C LYS A 65 -2.15 1.22 4.57
N LYS A 66 -2.63 1.83 3.50
CA LYS A 66 -3.97 2.42 3.38
C LYS A 66 -4.35 2.50 1.90
N TYR A 67 -5.63 2.45 1.58
CA TYR A 67 -6.12 2.90 0.28
C TYR A 67 -7.30 3.83 0.42
N THR A 68 -7.52 4.70 -0.58
CA THR A 68 -8.63 5.64 -0.60
C THR A 68 -9.42 5.50 -1.89
N LEU A 69 -10.74 5.69 -1.78
CA LEU A 69 -11.67 5.66 -2.90
C LEU A 69 -12.45 6.97 -2.94
N HIS A 70 -12.29 7.71 -4.03
CA HIS A 70 -13.02 8.96 -4.27
C HIS A 70 -13.92 8.77 -5.49
N GLY A 71 -15.22 8.58 -5.25
CA GLY A 71 -16.22 8.38 -6.29
C GLY A 71 -16.88 9.69 -6.69
N SER A 72 -17.32 9.77 -7.94
CA SER A 72 -18.38 10.70 -8.34
C SER A 72 -19.68 9.89 -8.48
N GLU A 73 -20.56 10.01 -7.49
CA GLU A 73 -21.85 9.32 -7.47
C GLU A 73 -22.90 10.05 -8.33
N THR A 74 -22.59 11.26 -8.80
CA THR A 74 -23.47 12.09 -9.62
C THR A 74 -23.04 12.17 -11.08
N ALA A 75 -21.82 11.74 -11.43
CA ALA A 75 -21.38 11.68 -12.82
C ALA A 75 -21.92 10.44 -13.53
N THR A 76 -22.39 10.64 -14.77
CA THR A 76 -22.56 9.56 -15.75
C THR A 76 -21.45 9.69 -16.79
N PRO A 77 -20.58 8.66 -16.98
CA PRO A 77 -20.57 7.39 -16.26
C PRO A 77 -20.06 7.50 -14.82
N TYR A 78 -20.47 6.57 -13.96
CA TYR A 78 -19.89 6.43 -12.62
C TYR A 78 -18.39 6.19 -12.72
N VAL A 79 -17.63 6.96 -11.95
CA VAL A 79 -16.18 6.86 -11.92
C VAL A 79 -15.62 6.96 -10.50
N THR A 80 -14.50 6.28 -10.27
CA THR A 80 -13.81 6.23 -8.98
C THR A 80 -12.32 6.47 -9.17
N ARG A 81 -11.75 7.41 -8.42
CA ARG A 81 -10.30 7.57 -8.26
C ARG A 81 -9.82 6.74 -7.08
N ILE A 82 -8.69 6.07 -7.27
CA ILE A 82 -8.14 5.08 -6.34
C ILE A 82 -6.70 5.46 -6.03
N THR A 83 -6.32 5.51 -4.76
CA THR A 83 -4.94 5.79 -4.34
C THR A 83 -4.51 4.76 -3.30
N PHE A 84 -3.32 4.17 -3.48
CA PHE A 84 -2.70 3.28 -2.49
C PHE A 84 -1.54 3.98 -1.81
N TYR A 85 -1.49 3.88 -0.48
CA TYR A 85 -0.39 4.34 0.36
C TYR A 85 0.32 3.09 0.87
N MET A 86 1.60 2.97 0.58
CA MET A 86 2.42 1.82 0.90
C MET A 86 3.15 2.02 2.24
N LYS A 87 3.52 0.94 2.91
CA LYS A 87 4.23 0.98 4.20
C LYS A 87 5.65 1.54 4.08
N ASP A 88 6.27 1.43 2.91
CA ASP A 88 7.58 2.04 2.61
C ASP A 88 7.50 3.57 2.39
N GLY A 89 6.31 4.16 2.51
CA GLY A 89 6.06 5.59 2.31
C GLY A 89 5.82 5.97 0.85
N THR A 90 5.92 5.03 -0.09
CA THR A 90 5.57 5.28 -1.49
C THR A 90 4.05 5.41 -1.64
N ILE A 91 3.64 6.26 -2.58
CA ILE A 91 2.24 6.37 -2.97
C ILE A 91 2.13 5.73 -4.33
N ASN A 92 1.46 4.59 -4.39
CA ASN A 92 1.11 3.98 -5.65
C ASN A 92 -0.17 4.62 -6.18
N ASN A 93 0.05 5.61 -7.03
CA ASN A 93 -0.98 6.29 -7.81
C ASN A 93 -0.77 6.00 -9.30
N THR A 94 -0.36 4.78 -9.67
CA THR A 94 0.05 4.38 -11.04
C THR A 94 -0.94 4.72 -12.13
N ASN A 95 -2.14 5.16 -11.78
CA ASN A 95 -3.04 5.79 -12.70
C ASN A 95 -3.86 6.85 -11.98
N ASN A 96 -3.29 8.04 -11.72
CA ASN A 96 -4.01 9.24 -11.22
C ASN A 96 -5.12 9.67 -12.18
N LYS A 97 -6.11 8.81 -12.35
CA LYS A 97 -7.17 8.84 -13.33
C LYS A 97 -8.43 8.27 -12.69
N TRP A 98 -9.53 8.54 -13.35
CA TRP A 98 -10.84 8.06 -12.97
C TRP A 98 -11.06 6.69 -13.63
N TRP A 99 -11.26 5.66 -12.82
CA TRP A 99 -11.61 4.33 -13.28
C TRP A 99 -13.13 4.23 -13.40
N SER A 100 -13.64 3.60 -14.46
CA SER A 100 -15.07 3.36 -14.56
C SER A 100 -15.54 2.46 -13.43
N GLY A 101 -16.72 2.75 -12.91
CA GLY A 101 -17.34 2.02 -11.83
C GLY A 101 -17.59 2.91 -10.61
N PRO A 102 -18.70 2.69 -9.90
CA PRO A 102 -19.04 3.42 -8.70
C PRO A 102 -18.11 3.03 -7.53
N LYS A 103 -17.91 3.95 -6.59
CA LYS A 103 -17.05 3.76 -5.42
C LYS A 103 -17.44 2.52 -4.61
N SER A 104 -18.74 2.33 -4.41
CA SER A 104 -19.29 1.23 -3.61
C SER A 104 -18.92 -0.15 -4.15
N GLU A 105 -18.78 -0.30 -5.46
CA GLU A 105 -18.42 -1.59 -6.08
C GLU A 105 -16.92 -1.85 -5.97
N TYR A 106 -16.08 -0.81 -6.10
CA TYR A 106 -14.65 -0.93 -5.79
C TYR A 106 -14.41 -1.25 -4.31
N GLU A 107 -15.18 -0.66 -3.41
CA GLU A 107 -15.09 -0.96 -1.98
C GLU A 107 -15.39 -2.44 -1.68
N LYS A 108 -16.51 -2.98 -2.20
CA LYS A 108 -16.85 -4.40 -2.07
C LYS A 108 -15.74 -5.31 -2.62
N TYR A 109 -15.25 -4.99 -3.82
CA TYR A 109 -14.21 -5.76 -4.46
C TYR A 109 -12.90 -5.74 -3.66
N PHE A 110 -12.46 -4.56 -3.23
CA PHE A 110 -11.19 -4.43 -2.51
C PHE A 110 -11.24 -5.02 -1.11
N ILE A 111 -12.36 -4.90 -0.39
CA ILE A 111 -12.54 -5.59 0.90
C ILE A 111 -12.42 -7.11 0.73
N LYS A 112 -12.97 -7.66 -0.36
CA LYS A 112 -12.87 -9.10 -0.65
C LYS A 112 -11.44 -9.55 -0.87
N GLU A 113 -10.66 -8.81 -1.67
CA GLU A 113 -9.29 -9.19 -2.04
C GLU A 113 -8.25 -8.82 -0.96
N LEU A 114 -8.37 -7.61 -0.40
CA LEU A 114 -7.42 -7.03 0.55
C LEU A 114 -7.74 -7.37 2.02
N ARG A 115 -9.01 -7.71 2.33
CA ARG A 115 -9.50 -8.02 3.69
C ARG A 115 -9.58 -6.83 4.64
N PHE A 116 -9.49 -5.59 4.16
CA PHE A 116 -9.75 -4.37 4.92
C PHE A 116 -10.44 -3.31 4.05
N GLY A 117 -11.07 -2.34 4.69
CA GLY A 117 -11.87 -1.28 4.05
C GLY A 117 -11.06 -0.04 3.63
N PRO A 118 -11.66 0.85 2.82
CA PRO A 118 -11.04 2.11 2.45
C PRO A 118 -10.82 2.96 3.70
N ASP A 119 -9.81 3.79 3.63
CA ASP A 119 -9.42 4.72 4.69
C ASP A 119 -8.97 4.09 6.03
N VAL A 120 -8.92 2.75 6.12
CA VAL A 120 -8.36 2.03 7.26
C VAL A 120 -6.84 1.94 7.11
N GLU A 121 -6.13 2.42 8.12
CA GLU A 121 -4.67 2.31 8.22
C GLU A 121 -4.28 0.96 8.84
N GLN A 122 -3.40 0.22 8.19
CA GLN A 122 -2.83 -1.04 8.66
C GLN A 122 -1.50 -0.77 9.37
N GLU A 123 -1.32 -1.32 10.57
CA GLU A 123 -0.04 -1.36 11.29
C GLU A 123 0.96 -2.30 10.61
#